data_AF-A0A1L6PV21-F1
#
_entry.id   AF-A0A1L6PV21-F1
#
_cell.length_a   1.000
_cell.length_b   1.000
_cell.length_c   1.000
_cell.angle_alpha   90.00
_cell.angle_beta   90.00
_cell.angle_gamma   90.00
#
_symmetry.space_group_name_H-M   'P 1'
#
loop_
_entity.id
_entity.type
_entity.pdbx_description
1 polymer ?
#
loop_
_entity_poly.entity_id
_entity_poly.type
_entity_poly.pdbx_seq_one_letter_code
_entity_poly.pdbx_strand_id
1 'polypeptide(L)'
;MAFFTDFVVTGGVRGADATSTPAEVTGLLGDAFVESRTGPGQLLRSYHLVEVAWEREQEGEDWRGLYVTVQAHRLDVPLSVDALAADLEQAGFPLVEVAPDGVGCRRFVRPDSRVAVLVDEESGQVLAMTTPAWFAPGARGEPSPWSRESGRDQVRHLVGLGAAEREAWARRRAPGEAEEAARWWWFLWVACRQLLPDEGERRFGHDRSVWEVLALWLLGSCEAAGVLDRTDAVREIVRYGLLEPDTAVRACLDAIVVSRADVATRESTPYARENLEAVNASRAAKRLALAAGELLPRVRDRALRAEVAAWLELRTRLM
;
A
#
# COMPACT_ATOMS: atom_id res chain seq x y z
N MET A 1 -10.54 -3.22 24.44
CA MET A 1 -10.62 -2.03 23.57
C MET A 1 -9.23 -1.51 23.21
N ALA A 2 -8.43 -1.03 24.17
CA ALA A 2 -7.11 -0.42 23.92
C ALA A 2 -6.21 -1.13 22.88
N PHE A 3 -6.11 -2.47 22.92
CA PHE A 3 -5.34 -3.24 21.94
C PHE A 3 -5.86 -3.07 20.49
N PHE A 4 -7.18 -3.08 20.27
CA PHE A 4 -7.77 -2.95 18.94
C PHE A 4 -7.62 -1.53 18.41
N THR A 5 -7.83 -0.53 19.27
CA THR A 5 -7.61 0.88 18.95
C THR A 5 -6.15 1.12 18.58
N ASP A 6 -5.21 0.62 19.39
CA ASP A 6 -3.77 0.71 19.11
C ASP A 6 -3.42 0.06 17.76
N PHE A 7 -3.94 -1.14 17.48
CA PHE A 7 -3.73 -1.78 16.19
C PHE A 7 -4.28 -0.95 15.02
N VAL A 8 -5.49 -0.39 15.13
CA VAL A 8 -6.08 0.44 14.09
C VAL A 8 -5.29 1.75 13.89
N VAL A 9 -4.81 2.36 14.96
CA VAL A 9 -4.05 3.63 14.90
C VAL A 9 -2.65 3.41 14.35
N THR A 10 -1.96 2.34 14.78
CA THR A 10 -0.55 2.11 14.47
C THR A 10 -0.33 1.26 13.23
N GLY A 11 -1.25 0.33 12.93
CA GLY A 11 -1.05 -0.71 11.93
C GLY A 11 -0.05 -1.79 12.36
N GLY A 12 0.21 -1.91 13.66
CA GLY A 12 1.16 -2.87 14.20
C GLY A 12 0.76 -3.43 15.56
N VAL A 13 1.45 -4.48 15.98
CA VAL A 13 1.30 -5.14 17.28
C VAL A 13 2.65 -5.11 17.99
N ARG A 14 2.75 -4.36 19.09
CA ARG A 14 4.01 -4.22 19.86
C ARG A 14 5.23 -3.85 18.99
N GLY A 15 5.01 -3.02 17.96
CA GLY A 15 6.03 -2.58 17.00
C GLY A 15 6.26 -3.49 15.80
N ALA A 16 5.70 -4.70 15.78
CA ALA A 16 5.67 -5.56 14.60
C ALA A 16 4.57 -5.09 13.64
N ASP A 17 4.87 -4.96 12.35
CA ASP A 17 3.91 -4.57 11.33
C ASP A 17 4.05 -5.43 10.06
N ALA A 18 3.23 -5.15 9.06
CA ALA A 18 3.19 -5.90 7.80
C ALA A 18 4.47 -5.84 6.97
N THR A 19 5.48 -5.05 7.37
CA THR A 19 6.80 -4.98 6.72
C THR A 19 7.90 -5.66 7.51
N SER A 20 7.63 -6.10 8.74
CA SER A 20 8.57 -6.85 9.56
C SER A 20 8.82 -8.24 8.98
N THR A 21 10.06 -8.72 9.08
CA THR A 21 10.46 -10.09 8.74
C THR A 21 10.03 -11.10 9.80
N PRO A 22 10.00 -12.42 9.49
CA PRO A 22 9.66 -13.43 10.49
C PRO A 22 10.55 -13.39 11.74
N ALA A 23 11.85 -13.13 11.57
CA ALA A 23 12.80 -13.03 12.68
C ALA A 23 12.50 -11.82 13.58
N GLU A 24 12.19 -10.66 12.99
CA GLU A 24 11.81 -9.46 13.74
C GLU A 24 10.50 -9.65 14.51
N VAL A 25 9.50 -10.27 13.88
CA VAL A 25 8.22 -10.55 14.55
C VAL A 25 8.43 -11.54 15.70
N THR A 26 9.24 -12.58 15.53
CA THR A 26 9.61 -13.47 16.65
C THR A 26 10.36 -12.72 17.76
N GLY A 27 11.27 -11.80 17.40
CA GLY A 27 11.97 -10.98 18.40
C GLY A 27 11.04 -10.06 19.20
N LEU A 28 9.96 -9.57 18.59
CA LEU A 28 9.02 -8.62 19.21
C LEU A 28 7.86 -9.31 19.94
N LEU A 29 7.32 -10.40 19.38
CA LEU A 29 6.14 -11.10 19.89
C LEU A 29 6.47 -12.41 20.63
N GLY A 30 7.70 -12.91 20.51
CA GLY A 30 8.14 -14.19 21.07
C GLY A 30 8.02 -15.36 20.08
N ASP A 31 8.25 -16.56 20.58
CA ASP A 31 8.26 -17.82 19.82
C ASP A 31 7.00 -18.69 20.02
N ALA A 32 6.04 -18.21 20.81
CA ALA A 32 4.75 -18.87 21.06
C ALA A 32 3.76 -18.69 19.89
N PHE A 33 4.13 -19.13 18.69
CA PHE A 33 3.28 -19.11 17.50
C PHE A 33 2.99 -20.52 16.98
N VAL A 34 1.89 -20.63 16.24
CA VAL A 34 1.65 -21.77 15.34
C VAL A 34 2.06 -21.35 13.93
N GLU A 35 2.94 -22.12 13.30
CA GLU A 35 3.40 -21.89 11.93
C GLU A 35 2.61 -22.77 10.94
N SER A 36 2.23 -22.16 9.80
CA SER A 36 1.64 -22.86 8.68
C SER A 36 2.31 -22.46 7.37
N ARG A 37 2.47 -23.44 6.47
CA ARG A 37 2.93 -23.25 5.09
C ARG A 37 1.70 -23.35 4.19
N THR A 38 1.13 -22.20 3.84
CA THR A 38 -0.13 -22.11 3.07
C THR A 38 0.07 -22.34 1.58
N GLY A 39 1.31 -22.32 1.11
CA GLY A 39 1.68 -22.57 -0.29
C GLY A 39 3.19 -22.44 -0.52
N PRO A 40 3.67 -22.72 -1.74
CA PRO A 40 5.05 -22.47 -2.13
C PRO A 40 5.41 -21.00 -1.88
N GLY A 41 6.53 -20.76 -1.20
CA GLY A 41 6.97 -19.40 -0.91
C GLY A 41 6.09 -18.62 0.07
N GLN A 42 5.11 -19.23 0.74
CA GLN A 42 4.25 -18.56 1.72
C GLN A 42 4.47 -19.09 3.14
N LEU A 43 4.44 -18.18 4.10
CA LEU A 43 4.59 -18.45 5.52
C LEU A 43 3.54 -17.69 6.30
N LEU A 44 2.87 -18.38 7.22
CA LEU A 44 1.89 -17.81 8.13
C LEU A 44 2.27 -18.16 9.56
N ARG A 45 2.25 -17.17 10.46
CA ARG A 45 2.39 -17.41 11.90
C ARG A 45 1.21 -16.80 12.64
N SER A 46 0.60 -17.61 13.50
CA SER A 46 -0.51 -17.22 14.35
C SER A 46 -0.07 -17.15 15.81
N TYR A 47 -0.19 -15.96 16.38
CA TYR A 47 0.01 -15.61 17.78
C TYR A 47 -1.37 -15.43 18.45
N HIS A 48 -2.16 -16.50 18.42
CA HIS A 48 -3.56 -16.55 18.87
C HIS A 48 -4.52 -15.69 18.00
N LEU A 49 -4.71 -14.42 18.39
CA LEU A 49 -5.59 -13.48 17.68
C LEU A 49 -4.87 -12.77 16.54
N VAL A 50 -3.54 -12.71 16.58
CA VAL A 50 -2.71 -11.99 15.61
C VAL A 50 -2.12 -12.99 14.63
N GLU A 51 -2.39 -12.78 13.36
CA GLU A 51 -1.83 -13.55 12.26
C GLU A 51 -0.90 -12.66 11.45
N VAL A 52 0.28 -13.16 11.11
CA VAL A 52 1.24 -12.48 10.25
C VAL A 52 1.61 -13.39 9.11
N ALA A 53 1.57 -12.85 7.89
CA ALA A 53 1.88 -13.55 6.67
C ALA A 53 3.09 -12.95 5.96
N TRP A 54 3.85 -13.82 5.31
CA TRP A 54 4.98 -13.48 4.47
C TRP A 54 4.97 -14.27 3.19
N GLU A 55 5.63 -13.72 2.18
CA GLU A 55 5.94 -14.40 0.93
C GLU A 55 7.43 -14.25 0.55
N ARG A 56 7.88 -15.11 -0.34
CA ARG A 56 9.14 -15.01 -1.07
C ARG A 56 8.93 -15.61 -2.46
N GLU A 57 9.59 -15.08 -3.48
CA GLU A 57 9.40 -15.57 -4.85
C GLU A 57 10.14 -16.90 -5.05
N GLN A 58 11.36 -16.99 -4.50
CA GLN A 58 12.18 -18.20 -4.61
C GLN A 58 12.70 -18.68 -3.26
N GLU A 59 13.07 -19.96 -3.23
CA GLU A 59 13.77 -20.52 -2.08
C GLU A 59 15.16 -19.91 -1.95
N GLY A 60 15.49 -19.42 -0.75
CA GLY A 60 16.76 -18.73 -0.46
C GLY A 60 16.67 -17.21 -0.50
N GLU A 61 15.58 -16.65 -1.03
CA GLU A 61 15.29 -15.21 -0.92
C GLU A 61 14.73 -14.84 0.45
N ASP A 62 14.88 -13.56 0.79
CA ASP A 62 14.35 -12.97 2.01
C ASP A 62 12.82 -12.95 2.02
N TRP A 63 12.26 -13.16 3.21
CA TRP A 63 10.81 -13.06 3.40
C TRP A 63 10.36 -11.60 3.33
N ARG A 64 9.39 -11.33 2.46
CA ARG A 64 8.64 -10.08 2.39
C ARG A 64 7.35 -10.21 3.18
N GLY A 65 7.06 -9.24 4.05
CA GLY A 65 5.80 -9.18 4.77
C GLY A 65 4.62 -8.92 3.83
N LEU A 66 3.54 -9.69 4.02
CA LEU A 66 2.31 -9.59 3.24
C LEU A 66 1.24 -8.79 3.99
N TYR A 67 0.90 -9.26 5.19
CA TYR A 67 -0.11 -8.63 6.03
C TYR A 67 0.04 -9.02 7.51
N VAL A 68 -0.57 -8.20 8.37
CA VAL A 68 -0.92 -8.54 9.74
C VAL A 68 -2.44 -8.47 9.87
N THR A 69 -3.05 -9.49 10.44
CA THR A 69 -4.50 -9.56 10.70
C THR A 69 -4.78 -9.84 12.16
N VAL A 70 -5.67 -9.07 12.77
CA VAL A 70 -6.28 -9.35 14.07
C VAL A 70 -7.64 -10.00 13.84
N GLN A 71 -7.78 -11.27 14.24
CA GLN A 71 -8.96 -12.11 14.04
C GLN A 71 -10.01 -11.87 15.15
N ALA A 72 -10.66 -10.70 15.12
CA ALA A 72 -11.60 -10.25 16.16
C ALA A 72 -12.86 -11.15 16.31
N HIS A 73 -13.26 -11.88 15.27
CA HIS A 73 -14.34 -12.88 15.34
C HIS A 73 -14.04 -14.05 16.30
N ARG A 74 -12.79 -14.21 16.76
CA ARG A 74 -12.39 -15.26 17.71
C ARG A 74 -12.50 -14.83 19.18
N LEU A 75 -13.00 -13.63 19.45
CA LEU A 75 -13.20 -13.14 20.81
C LEU A 75 -14.42 -13.79 21.44
N ASP A 76 -14.31 -14.16 22.72
CA ASP A 76 -15.44 -14.68 23.51
C ASP A 76 -16.57 -13.63 23.62
N VAL A 77 -16.18 -12.36 23.73
CA VAL A 77 -17.10 -11.21 23.70
C VAL A 77 -16.89 -10.48 22.37
N PRO A 78 -17.88 -10.48 21.47
CA PRO A 78 -17.75 -9.82 20.17
C PRO A 78 -17.40 -8.34 20.30
N LEU A 79 -16.47 -7.89 19.46
CA LEU A 79 -16.12 -6.48 19.37
C LEU A 79 -17.14 -5.75 18.50
N SER A 80 -17.87 -4.80 19.08
CA SER A 80 -18.80 -3.93 18.33
C SER A 80 -18.03 -2.87 17.53
N VAL A 81 -18.44 -2.65 16.28
CA VAL A 81 -17.90 -1.54 15.46
C VAL A 81 -18.19 -0.17 16.07
N ASP A 82 -19.36 0.03 16.67
CA ASP A 82 -19.74 1.32 17.26
C ASP A 82 -18.86 1.65 18.45
N ALA A 83 -18.55 0.65 19.29
CA ALA A 83 -17.66 0.81 20.43
C ALA A 83 -16.21 1.11 19.98
N LEU A 84 -15.74 0.44 18.93
CA LEU A 84 -14.43 0.71 18.35
C LEU A 84 -14.36 2.09 17.70
N ALA A 85 -15.39 2.49 16.95
CA ALA A 85 -15.48 3.78 16.28
C ALA A 85 -15.51 4.93 17.30
N ALA A 86 -16.27 4.79 18.38
CA ALA A 86 -16.33 5.79 19.46
C ALA A 86 -14.96 5.97 20.15
N ASP A 87 -14.26 4.88 20.45
CA ASP A 87 -12.92 4.94 21.07
C ASP A 87 -11.89 5.59 20.13
N LEU A 88 -11.97 5.26 18.83
CA LEU A 88 -11.13 5.87 17.79
C LEU A 88 -11.43 7.35 17.56
N GLU A 89 -12.71 7.75 17.56
CA GLU A 89 -13.12 9.16 17.48
C GLU A 89 -12.58 9.96 18.67
N GLN A 90 -12.71 9.41 19.88
CA GLN A 90 -12.16 10.01 21.10
C GLN A 90 -10.63 10.15 21.04
N ALA A 91 -9.95 9.17 20.44
CA ALA A 91 -8.51 9.22 20.22
C ALA A 91 -8.10 10.15 19.04
N GLY A 92 -9.06 10.64 18.25
CA GLY A 92 -8.81 11.52 17.10
C GLY A 92 -8.46 10.79 15.80
N PHE A 93 -8.75 9.49 15.70
CA PHE A 93 -8.43 8.62 14.57
C PHE A 93 -9.67 7.94 13.98
N PRO A 94 -10.69 8.68 13.53
CA PRO A 94 -11.97 8.10 13.10
C PRO A 94 -11.81 7.09 11.96
N LEU A 95 -12.69 6.10 11.91
CA LEU A 95 -12.80 5.19 10.78
C LEU A 95 -13.53 5.86 9.62
N VAL A 96 -13.16 5.49 8.39
CA VAL A 96 -13.87 5.88 7.17
C VAL A 96 -14.55 4.65 6.59
N GLU A 97 -15.88 4.66 6.51
CA GLU A 97 -16.62 3.61 5.81
C GLU A 97 -16.35 3.70 4.30
N VAL A 98 -16.18 2.56 3.66
CA VAL A 98 -15.94 2.45 2.22
C VAL A 98 -16.96 1.52 1.59
N ALA A 99 -17.02 1.50 0.25
CA ALA A 99 -17.94 0.66 -0.50
C ALA A 99 -17.95 -0.80 0.03
N PRO A 100 -19.14 -1.36 0.34
CA PRO A 100 -19.27 -2.69 0.93
C PRO A 100 -18.75 -3.77 -0.01
N ASP A 101 -18.57 -4.98 0.51
CA ASP A 101 -18.15 -6.12 -0.32
C ASP A 101 -19.25 -6.67 -1.22
N GLY A 102 -20.51 -6.36 -0.90
CA GLY A 102 -21.67 -6.96 -1.55
C GLY A 102 -21.90 -8.41 -1.12
N VAL A 103 -21.26 -8.85 -0.03
CA VAL A 103 -21.29 -10.22 0.50
C VAL A 103 -21.66 -10.24 2.00
N GLY A 104 -22.37 -9.21 2.47
CA GLY A 104 -22.86 -9.10 3.85
C GLY A 104 -21.87 -8.51 4.85
N CYS A 105 -20.79 -7.87 4.38
CA CYS A 105 -19.88 -7.14 5.26
C CYS A 105 -19.82 -5.65 4.93
N ARG A 106 -19.88 -4.85 6.01
CA ARG A 106 -19.45 -3.45 6.00
C ARG A 106 -17.93 -3.38 6.08
N ARG A 107 -17.36 -2.34 5.47
CA ARG A 107 -15.92 -2.16 5.36
C ARG A 107 -15.54 -0.77 5.82
N PHE A 108 -14.53 -0.70 6.69
CA PHE A 108 -13.98 0.57 7.15
C PHE A 108 -12.46 0.58 7.00
N VAL A 109 -11.90 1.76 6.84
CA VAL A 109 -10.45 1.98 6.75
C VAL A 109 -10.03 3.06 7.73
N ARG A 110 -8.87 2.88 8.36
CA ARG A 110 -8.05 3.99 8.86
C ARG A 110 -7.01 4.36 7.81
N PRO A 111 -7.15 5.50 7.09
CA PRO A 111 -6.32 5.78 5.91
C PRO A 111 -4.82 5.89 6.20
N ASP A 112 -4.45 6.54 7.30
CA ASP A 112 -3.04 6.81 7.64
C ASP A 112 -2.22 5.55 7.96
N SER A 113 -2.80 4.66 8.76
CA SER A 113 -2.20 3.37 9.14
C SER A 113 -2.47 2.27 8.13
N ARG A 114 -3.36 2.54 7.16
CA ARG A 114 -3.85 1.59 6.16
C ARG A 114 -4.40 0.32 6.80
N VAL A 115 -5.12 0.45 7.92
CA VAL A 115 -5.81 -0.68 8.55
C VAL A 115 -7.22 -0.78 8.00
N ALA A 116 -7.57 -1.93 7.43
CA ALA A 116 -8.93 -2.32 7.09
C ALA A 116 -9.62 -2.92 8.32
N VAL A 117 -10.89 -2.61 8.52
CA VAL A 117 -11.78 -3.22 9.52
C VAL A 117 -12.96 -3.82 8.77
N LEU A 118 -13.12 -5.13 8.86
CA LEU A 118 -14.24 -5.87 8.28
C LEU A 118 -15.28 -6.11 9.35
N VAL A 119 -16.53 -5.79 9.06
CA VAL A 119 -17.64 -5.82 10.02
C VAL A 119 -18.80 -6.57 9.41
N ASP A 120 -19.37 -7.49 10.17
CA ASP A 120 -20.61 -8.18 9.80
C ASP A 120 -21.76 -7.18 9.74
N GLU A 121 -22.47 -7.12 8.60
CA GLU A 121 -23.50 -6.11 8.35
C GLU A 121 -24.72 -6.28 9.27
N GLU A 122 -25.10 -7.52 9.59
CA GLU A 122 -26.29 -7.83 10.39
C GLU A 122 -26.06 -7.55 11.88
N SER A 123 -24.93 -7.99 12.42
CA SER A 123 -24.64 -7.92 13.85
C SER A 123 -23.81 -6.70 14.27
N GLY A 124 -23.17 -6.01 13.33
CA GLY A 124 -22.23 -4.92 13.63
C GLY A 124 -20.94 -5.39 14.32
N GLN A 125 -20.65 -6.69 14.28
CA GLN A 125 -19.46 -7.27 14.91
C GLN A 125 -18.23 -7.12 14.01
N VAL A 126 -17.12 -6.68 14.59
CA VAL A 126 -15.83 -6.66 13.91
C VAL A 126 -15.34 -8.09 13.72
N LEU A 127 -15.21 -8.50 12.47
CA LEU A 127 -14.76 -9.84 12.09
C LEU A 127 -13.23 -9.95 12.07
N ALA A 128 -12.59 -8.96 11.46
CA ALA A 128 -11.14 -8.91 11.31
C ALA A 128 -10.65 -7.47 11.10
N MET A 129 -9.41 -7.22 11.49
CA MET A 129 -8.69 -5.98 11.14
C MET A 129 -7.37 -6.33 10.47
N THR A 130 -7.08 -5.77 9.30
CA THR A 130 -5.94 -6.19 8.46
C THR A 130 -5.14 -4.99 7.96
N THR A 131 -3.82 -5.08 7.99
CA THR A 131 -2.91 -4.10 7.39
C THR A 131 -1.86 -4.82 6.52
N PRO A 132 -1.54 -4.29 5.33
CA PRO A 132 -2.18 -3.14 4.69
C PRO A 132 -3.61 -3.47 4.22
N ALA A 133 -4.47 -2.46 4.19
CA ALA A 133 -5.82 -2.56 3.68
C ALA A 133 -5.81 -2.90 2.19
N TRP A 134 -6.58 -3.92 1.79
CA TRP A 134 -6.84 -4.31 0.41
C TRP A 134 -7.94 -3.49 -0.28
N PHE A 135 -8.56 -2.55 0.43
CA PHE A 135 -9.51 -1.57 -0.07
C PHE A 135 -9.15 -0.19 0.50
N ALA A 136 -9.60 0.87 -0.16
CA ALA A 136 -9.26 2.24 0.18
C ALA A 136 -10.48 3.16 0.03
N PRO A 137 -10.53 4.31 0.73
CA PRO A 137 -11.58 5.29 0.49
C PRO A 137 -11.45 5.94 -0.90
N GLY A 138 -12.55 6.51 -1.37
CA GLY A 138 -12.60 7.31 -2.59
C GLY A 138 -12.27 6.53 -3.86
N ALA A 139 -11.65 7.21 -4.82
CA ALA A 139 -11.51 6.74 -6.19
C ALA A 139 -10.85 5.36 -6.37
N ARG A 140 -10.04 4.91 -5.40
CA ARG A 140 -9.30 3.64 -5.47
C ARG A 140 -10.11 2.42 -5.02
N GLY A 141 -11.06 2.60 -4.11
CA GLY A 141 -11.87 1.49 -3.58
C GLY A 141 -13.30 1.45 -4.11
N GLU A 142 -13.79 2.54 -4.71
CA GLU A 142 -15.09 2.55 -5.36
C GLU A 142 -15.10 1.66 -6.61
N PRO A 143 -16.17 0.86 -6.84
CA PRO A 143 -16.32 0.11 -8.08
C PRO A 143 -16.25 1.03 -9.30
N SER A 144 -15.47 0.62 -10.31
CA SER A 144 -15.42 1.34 -11.58
C SER A 144 -16.79 1.24 -12.30
N PRO A 145 -17.35 2.36 -12.80
CA PRO A 145 -18.55 2.32 -13.62
C PRO A 145 -18.23 1.89 -15.07
N TRP A 146 -16.96 1.91 -15.47
CA TRP A 146 -16.50 1.49 -16.80
C TRP A 146 -16.17 0.00 -16.83
N SER A 147 -16.50 -0.65 -17.95
CA SER A 147 -16.21 -2.06 -18.17
C SER A 147 -14.71 -2.30 -18.37
N ARG A 148 -14.23 -3.49 -17.95
CA ARG A 148 -12.82 -3.89 -18.15
C ARG A 148 -12.39 -3.85 -19.62
N GLU A 149 -13.29 -4.20 -20.53
CA GLU A 149 -13.05 -4.15 -21.98
C GLU A 149 -12.79 -2.72 -22.46
N SER A 150 -13.62 -1.76 -22.02
CA SER A 150 -13.42 -0.34 -22.34
C SER A 150 -12.06 0.17 -21.86
N GLY A 151 -11.61 -0.25 -20.68
CA GLY A 151 -10.29 0.13 -20.16
C GLY A 151 -9.15 -0.41 -21.01
N ARG A 152 -9.24 -1.68 -21.41
CA ARG A 152 -8.24 -2.33 -22.29
C ARG A 152 -8.17 -1.63 -23.65
N ASP A 153 -9.31 -1.32 -24.26
CA ASP A 153 -9.36 -0.63 -25.55
C ASP A 153 -8.79 0.78 -25.49
N GLN A 154 -9.13 1.53 -24.43
CA GLN A 154 -8.61 2.88 -24.22
C GLN A 154 -7.08 2.86 -24.03
N VAL A 155 -6.56 1.98 -23.19
CA VAL A 155 -5.11 1.82 -22.99
C VAL A 155 -4.41 1.38 -24.27
N ARG A 156 -4.98 0.43 -25.01
CA ARG A 156 -4.44 -0.01 -26.31
C ARG A 156 -4.39 1.12 -27.32
N HIS A 157 -5.37 2.02 -27.31
CA HIS A 157 -5.30 3.21 -28.15
C HIS A 157 -4.21 4.17 -27.67
N LEU A 158 -4.16 4.47 -26.37
CA LEU A 158 -3.23 5.41 -25.76
C LEU A 158 -1.75 5.05 -25.95
N VAL A 159 -1.39 3.76 -25.93
CA VAL A 159 0.01 3.33 -26.08
C VAL A 159 0.59 3.73 -27.45
N GLY A 160 -0.25 3.75 -28.49
CA GLY A 160 0.15 4.16 -29.83
C GLY A 160 0.22 5.68 -30.05
N LEU A 161 -0.28 6.49 -29.11
CA LEU A 161 -0.28 7.95 -29.22
C LEU A 161 1.01 8.56 -28.68
N GLY A 162 1.42 9.69 -29.26
CA GLY A 162 2.46 10.56 -28.70
C GLY A 162 1.95 11.39 -27.51
N ALA A 163 2.86 12.03 -26.77
CA ALA A 163 2.51 12.79 -25.55
C ALA A 163 1.43 13.86 -25.78
N ALA A 164 1.58 14.72 -26.80
CA ALA A 164 0.60 15.76 -27.10
C ALA A 164 -0.78 15.21 -27.51
N GLU A 165 -0.79 14.05 -28.17
CA GLU A 165 -2.03 13.37 -28.60
C GLU A 165 -2.74 12.73 -27.40
N ARG A 166 -2.01 12.16 -26.44
CA ARG A 166 -2.55 11.66 -25.17
C ARG A 166 -3.20 12.78 -24.38
N GLU A 167 -2.54 13.92 -24.26
CA GLU A 167 -3.09 15.11 -23.59
C GLU A 167 -4.37 15.63 -24.27
N ALA A 168 -4.36 15.70 -25.61
CA ALA A 168 -5.55 16.10 -26.36
C ALA A 168 -6.70 15.08 -26.24
N TRP A 169 -6.37 13.79 -26.20
CA TRP A 169 -7.34 12.72 -25.99
C TRP A 169 -7.96 12.78 -24.59
N ALA A 170 -7.13 12.96 -23.57
CA ALA A 170 -7.55 13.02 -22.17
C ALA A 170 -8.48 14.20 -21.92
N ARG A 171 -8.12 15.40 -22.38
CA ARG A 171 -8.96 16.61 -22.25
C ARG A 171 -10.35 16.47 -22.86
N ARG A 172 -10.53 15.60 -23.86
CA ARG A 172 -11.84 15.37 -24.51
C ARG A 172 -12.70 14.30 -23.82
N ARG A 173 -12.10 13.45 -22.98
CA ARG A 173 -12.75 12.25 -22.43
C ARG A 173 -12.77 12.18 -20.92
N ALA A 174 -11.88 12.90 -20.26
CA ALA A 174 -11.87 12.99 -18.81
C ALA A 174 -13.24 13.50 -18.33
N PRO A 175 -13.84 12.83 -17.33
CA PRO A 175 -15.01 13.35 -16.64
C PRO A 175 -14.77 14.78 -16.13
N GLY A 176 -15.81 15.60 -16.11
CA GLY A 176 -15.72 16.99 -15.61
C GLY A 176 -15.70 17.10 -14.08
N GLU A 177 -16.37 16.16 -13.40
CA GLU A 177 -16.40 16.03 -11.95
C GLU A 177 -15.06 15.49 -11.42
N ALA A 178 -14.46 16.13 -10.42
CA ALA A 178 -13.11 15.82 -9.95
C ALA A 178 -12.97 14.39 -9.41
N GLU A 179 -13.94 13.91 -8.63
CA GLU A 179 -13.93 12.55 -8.08
C GLU A 179 -14.11 11.49 -9.18
N GLU A 180 -14.95 11.77 -10.17
CA GLU A 180 -15.13 10.88 -11.32
C GLU A 180 -13.88 10.85 -12.20
N ALA A 181 -13.22 12.00 -12.40
CA ALA A 181 -11.95 12.08 -13.11
C ALA A 181 -10.85 11.29 -12.40
N ALA A 182 -10.76 11.40 -11.06
CA ALA A 182 -9.87 10.61 -10.24
C ALA A 182 -10.12 9.10 -10.42
N ARG A 183 -11.38 8.66 -10.36
CA ARG A 183 -11.76 7.25 -10.63
C ARG A 183 -11.37 6.81 -12.03
N TRP A 184 -11.56 7.68 -13.03
CA TRP A 184 -11.24 7.38 -14.41
C TRP A 184 -9.74 7.19 -14.63
N TRP A 185 -8.91 8.05 -14.06
CA TRP A 185 -7.44 7.91 -14.12
C TRP A 185 -6.97 6.63 -13.43
N TRP A 186 -7.49 6.33 -12.24
CA TRP A 186 -7.19 5.07 -11.55
C TRP A 186 -7.57 3.86 -12.39
N PHE A 187 -8.76 3.89 -12.99
CA PHE A 187 -9.27 2.85 -13.86
C PHE A 187 -8.34 2.60 -15.06
N LEU A 188 -7.89 3.67 -15.73
CA LEU A 188 -6.94 3.56 -16.85
C LEU A 188 -5.59 3.00 -16.40
N TRP A 189 -5.08 3.42 -15.25
CA TRP A 189 -3.85 2.85 -14.68
C TRP A 189 -4.01 1.35 -14.38
N VAL A 190 -5.11 0.94 -13.74
CA VAL A 190 -5.40 -0.47 -13.44
C VAL A 190 -5.50 -1.30 -14.72
N ALA A 191 -6.08 -0.76 -15.79
CA ALA A 191 -6.08 -1.44 -17.09
C ALA A 191 -4.67 -1.50 -17.71
N CYS A 192 -3.88 -0.43 -17.59
CA CYS A 192 -2.52 -0.36 -18.13
C CYS A 192 -1.58 -1.37 -17.48
N ARG A 193 -1.56 -1.45 -16.15
CA ARG A 193 -0.66 -2.37 -15.43
C ARG A 193 -0.98 -3.85 -15.68
N GLN A 194 -2.22 -4.19 -16.05
CA GLN A 194 -2.60 -5.55 -16.48
C GLN A 194 -2.14 -5.90 -17.89
N LEU A 195 -1.83 -4.88 -18.70
CA LEU A 195 -1.39 -5.02 -20.08
C LEU A 195 0.11 -4.78 -20.24
N LEU A 196 0.83 -4.35 -19.20
CA LEU A 196 2.27 -4.12 -19.26
C LEU A 196 3.00 -5.41 -19.70
N PRO A 197 3.76 -5.39 -20.82
CA PRO A 197 4.54 -6.56 -21.26
C PRO A 197 5.76 -6.78 -20.38
N ASP A 198 6.22 -8.02 -20.27
CA ASP A 198 7.48 -8.35 -19.59
C ASP A 198 8.69 -7.84 -20.39
N GLU A 199 9.88 -7.89 -19.79
CA GLU A 199 11.11 -7.47 -20.46
C GLU A 199 11.35 -8.29 -21.75
N GLY A 200 11.63 -7.58 -22.85
CA GLY A 200 11.81 -8.19 -24.18
C GLY A 200 10.53 -8.60 -24.89
N GLU A 201 9.36 -8.54 -24.23
CA GLU A 201 8.07 -8.81 -24.88
C GLU A 201 7.53 -7.59 -25.64
N ARG A 202 6.72 -7.88 -26.66
CA ARG A 202 5.92 -6.90 -27.39
C ARG A 202 4.45 -7.14 -27.12
N ARG A 203 3.69 -6.08 -26.87
CA ARG A 203 2.23 -6.16 -26.76
C ARG A 203 1.55 -5.11 -27.62
N PHE A 204 0.56 -5.55 -28.38
CA PHE A 204 -0.11 -4.77 -29.42
C PHE A 204 0.85 -4.10 -30.41
N GLY A 205 1.99 -4.73 -30.70
CA GLY A 205 3.01 -4.19 -31.61
C GLY A 205 3.95 -3.16 -30.98
N HIS A 206 3.85 -2.89 -29.68
CA HIS A 206 4.72 -1.95 -28.97
C HIS A 206 5.63 -2.68 -28.00
N ASP A 207 6.89 -2.24 -27.96
CA ASP A 207 7.89 -2.72 -27.01
C ASP A 207 7.60 -2.16 -25.62
N ARG A 208 8.13 -2.83 -24.57
CA ARG A 208 7.92 -2.44 -23.17
C ARG A 208 8.23 -0.97 -22.88
N SER A 209 9.27 -0.39 -23.48
CA SER A 209 9.64 1.03 -23.26
C SER A 209 8.53 2.01 -23.64
N VAL A 210 7.73 1.72 -24.67
CA VAL A 210 6.57 2.56 -25.05
C VAL A 210 5.47 2.49 -23.99
N TRP A 211 5.28 1.30 -23.41
CA TRP A 211 4.35 1.08 -22.32
C TRP A 211 4.81 1.75 -21.03
N GLU A 212 6.10 1.74 -20.72
CA GLU A 212 6.67 2.44 -19.55
C GLU A 212 6.41 3.95 -19.65
N VAL A 213 6.58 4.56 -20.83
CA VAL A 213 6.24 5.97 -21.04
C VAL A 213 4.75 6.23 -20.82
N LEU A 214 3.86 5.34 -21.30
CA LEU A 214 2.42 5.46 -21.03
C LEU A 214 2.11 5.32 -19.54
N ALA A 215 2.71 4.33 -18.88
CA ALA A 215 2.52 4.02 -17.47
C ALA A 215 2.93 5.20 -16.58
N LEU A 216 4.11 5.80 -16.84
CA LEU A 216 4.58 6.97 -16.12
C LEU A 216 3.66 8.19 -16.32
N TRP A 217 3.16 8.39 -17.54
CA TRP A 217 2.18 9.45 -17.81
C TRP A 217 0.84 9.23 -17.06
N LEU A 218 0.35 7.99 -17.03
CA LEU A 218 -0.86 7.64 -16.28
C LEU A 218 -0.67 7.82 -14.77
N LEU A 219 0.49 7.41 -14.23
CA LEU A 219 0.80 7.61 -12.81
C LEU A 219 0.90 9.09 -12.45
N GLY A 220 1.54 9.91 -13.29
CA GLY A 220 1.55 11.36 -13.12
C GLY A 220 0.15 11.99 -13.20
N SER A 221 -0.72 11.46 -14.07
CA SER A 221 -2.11 11.90 -14.16
C SER A 221 -2.93 11.50 -12.94
N CYS A 222 -2.71 10.30 -12.39
CA CYS A 222 -3.29 9.86 -11.12
C CYS A 222 -2.84 10.75 -9.94
N GLU A 223 -1.55 11.13 -9.91
CA GLU A 223 -1.00 12.04 -8.90
C GLU A 223 -1.63 13.43 -9.01
N ALA A 224 -1.70 13.99 -10.22
CA ALA A 224 -2.34 15.29 -10.47
C ALA A 224 -3.85 15.30 -10.15
N ALA A 225 -4.53 14.16 -10.32
CA ALA A 225 -5.93 14.00 -9.98
C ALA A 225 -6.19 13.68 -8.49
N GLY A 226 -5.14 13.57 -7.66
CA GLY A 226 -5.25 13.29 -6.22
C GLY A 226 -5.62 11.84 -5.88
N VAL A 227 -5.56 10.92 -6.84
CA VAL A 227 -5.82 9.48 -6.62
C VAL A 227 -4.66 8.84 -5.87
N LEU A 228 -3.44 9.23 -6.25
CA LEU A 228 -2.20 8.76 -5.65
C LEU A 228 -1.48 9.94 -5.04
N ASP A 229 -0.95 9.75 -3.85
CA ASP A 229 0.10 10.63 -3.36
C ASP A 229 1.44 10.29 -4.05
N ARG A 230 2.43 11.16 -3.89
CA ARG A 230 3.77 10.96 -4.45
C ARG A 230 4.41 9.64 -4.02
N THR A 231 4.16 9.22 -2.78
CA THR A 231 4.72 7.98 -2.22
C THR A 231 4.12 6.76 -2.94
N ASP A 232 2.82 6.72 -3.13
CA ASP A 232 2.12 5.65 -3.82
C ASP A 232 2.48 5.61 -5.30
N ALA A 233 2.60 6.74 -5.98
CA ALA A 233 3.03 6.81 -7.38
C ALA A 233 4.44 6.21 -7.56
N VAL A 234 5.41 6.62 -6.74
CA VAL A 234 6.78 6.07 -6.80
C VAL A 234 6.81 4.58 -6.45
N ARG A 235 5.98 4.11 -5.53
CA ARG A 235 5.88 2.67 -5.23
C ARG A 235 5.32 1.87 -6.39
N GLU A 236 4.35 2.39 -7.14
CA GLU A 236 3.87 1.73 -8.36
C GLU A 236 4.97 1.71 -9.44
N ILE A 237 5.78 2.78 -9.56
CA ILE A 237 6.95 2.81 -10.45
C ILE A 237 7.93 1.67 -10.13
N VAL A 238 8.28 1.51 -8.86
CA VAL A 238 9.17 0.42 -8.42
C VAL A 238 8.55 -0.94 -8.66
N ARG A 239 7.30 -1.12 -8.21
CA ARG A 239 6.57 -2.40 -8.28
C ARG A 239 6.48 -2.95 -9.71
N TYR A 240 6.25 -2.08 -10.67
CA TYR A 240 6.10 -2.45 -12.08
C TYR A 240 7.38 -2.30 -12.90
N GLY A 241 8.50 -1.92 -12.27
CA GLY A 241 9.79 -1.76 -12.93
C GLY A 241 9.73 -0.77 -14.09
N LEU A 242 9.14 0.42 -13.86
CA LEU A 242 8.90 1.42 -14.92
C LEU A 242 10.10 2.32 -15.21
N LEU A 243 11.15 2.23 -14.38
CA LEU A 243 12.38 3.00 -14.50
C LEU A 243 13.57 2.09 -14.23
N GLU A 244 14.71 2.45 -14.81
CA GLU A 244 16.00 1.83 -14.48
C GLU A 244 16.26 1.89 -12.96
N PRO A 245 16.86 0.85 -12.35
CA PRO A 245 17.00 0.71 -10.90
C PRO A 245 17.58 1.95 -10.19
N ASP A 246 18.66 2.54 -10.72
CA ASP A 246 19.27 3.75 -10.14
C ASP A 246 18.32 4.96 -10.16
N THR A 247 17.51 5.08 -11.21
CA THR A 247 16.54 6.17 -11.37
C THR A 247 15.33 5.96 -10.46
N ALA A 248 14.85 4.72 -10.35
CA ALA A 248 13.77 4.36 -9.44
C ALA A 248 14.16 4.58 -7.97
N VAL A 249 15.38 4.19 -7.58
CA VAL A 249 15.90 4.45 -6.22
C VAL A 249 16.03 5.94 -5.94
N ARG A 250 16.54 6.72 -6.90
CA ARG A 250 16.60 8.19 -6.75
C ARG A 250 15.21 8.77 -6.57
N ALA A 251 14.22 8.33 -7.36
CA ALA A 251 12.83 8.75 -7.19
C ALA A 251 12.25 8.38 -5.82
N CYS A 252 12.61 7.23 -5.24
CA CYS A 252 12.26 6.88 -3.87
C CYS A 252 12.85 7.85 -2.87
N LEU A 253 14.15 8.12 -2.93
CA LEU A 253 14.83 9.01 -1.98
C LEU A 253 14.33 10.46 -2.11
N ASP A 254 14.13 10.96 -3.33
CA ASP A 254 13.60 12.30 -3.59
C ASP A 254 12.17 12.48 -3.07
N ALA A 255 11.39 11.39 -2.98
CA ALA A 255 10.04 11.39 -2.43
C ALA A 255 10.01 11.34 -0.89
N ILE A 256 11.15 11.08 -0.23
CA ILE A 256 11.26 11.15 1.23
C ILE A 256 11.43 12.62 1.63
N VAL A 257 10.38 13.21 2.21
CA VAL A 257 10.33 14.63 2.56
C VAL A 257 10.98 14.99 3.90
N VAL A 258 11.57 14.01 4.59
CA VAL A 258 12.18 14.16 5.92
C VAL A 258 13.60 13.62 5.95
N SER A 259 14.45 14.21 6.78
CA SER A 259 15.82 13.72 6.96
C SER A 259 15.86 12.50 7.90
N ARG A 260 16.92 11.69 7.81
CA ARG A 260 17.16 10.58 8.77
C ARG A 260 17.35 11.06 10.22
N ALA A 261 17.78 12.31 10.41
CA ALA A 261 17.99 12.88 11.75
C ALA A 261 16.68 13.38 12.38
N ASP A 262 15.73 13.83 11.57
CA ASP A 262 14.51 14.49 12.02
C ASP A 262 13.25 13.60 11.90
N VAL A 263 13.36 12.46 11.20
CA VAL A 263 12.22 11.55 11.01
C VAL A 263 11.68 11.03 12.34
N ALA A 264 10.36 11.12 12.52
CA ALA A 264 9.68 10.59 13.69
C ALA A 264 9.93 9.08 13.83
N THR A 265 10.23 8.63 15.05
CA THR A 265 10.41 7.21 15.38
C THR A 265 9.47 6.83 16.52
N ARG A 266 9.20 5.53 16.64
CA ARG A 266 8.36 4.95 17.71
C ARG A 266 8.85 5.29 19.12
N GLU A 267 10.14 5.60 19.25
CA GLU A 267 10.79 5.98 20.51
C GLU A 267 10.68 7.48 20.79
N SER A 268 10.70 8.32 19.75
CA SER A 268 10.76 9.78 19.88
C SER A 268 9.41 10.47 19.82
N THR A 269 8.42 9.84 19.18
CA THR A 269 7.15 10.49 18.82
C THR A 269 5.96 9.60 19.18
N PRO A 270 5.06 10.01 20.09
CA PRO A 270 3.87 9.24 20.37
C PRO A 270 2.87 9.32 19.22
N TYR A 271 2.08 8.26 19.03
CA TYR A 271 0.93 8.23 18.12
C TYR A 271 -0.20 9.11 18.67
N ALA A 272 -0.16 10.39 18.33
CA ALA A 272 -1.12 11.40 18.74
C ALA A 272 -1.53 12.25 17.54
N ARG A 273 -2.72 12.86 17.61
CA ARG A 273 -3.31 13.65 16.52
C ARG A 273 -2.40 14.78 16.08
N GLU A 274 -1.76 15.46 17.03
CA GLU A 274 -0.80 16.55 16.80
C GLU A 274 0.47 16.11 16.06
N ASN A 275 0.82 14.81 16.11
CA ASN A 275 2.01 14.26 15.47
C ASN A 275 1.70 13.55 14.14
N LEU A 276 0.45 13.56 13.68
CA LEU A 276 0.01 12.79 12.51
C LEU A 276 0.82 13.08 11.25
N GLU A 277 1.17 14.35 11.00
CA GLU A 277 1.98 14.72 9.84
C GLU A 277 3.37 14.08 9.90
N ALA A 278 4.06 14.17 11.04
CA ALA A 278 5.38 13.58 11.25
C ALA A 278 5.34 12.04 11.21
N VAL A 279 4.29 11.44 11.79
CA VAL A 279 4.03 9.99 11.74
C VAL A 279 3.82 9.52 10.30
N ASN A 280 3.01 10.25 9.52
CA ASN A 280 2.74 9.92 8.13
C ASN A 280 3.98 10.09 7.25
N ALA A 281 4.81 11.10 7.50
CA ALA A 281 6.10 11.27 6.84
C ALA A 281 7.06 10.11 7.16
N SER A 282 7.11 9.66 8.42
CA SER A 282 7.91 8.49 8.82
C SER A 282 7.44 7.19 8.15
N ARG A 283 6.12 6.96 8.11
CA ARG A 283 5.52 5.82 7.39
C ARG A 283 5.82 5.87 5.88
N ALA A 284 5.76 7.05 5.28
CA ALA A 284 6.11 7.25 3.88
C ALA A 284 7.59 6.94 3.62
N ALA A 285 8.49 7.47 4.45
CA ALA A 285 9.92 7.20 4.39
C ALA A 285 10.21 5.70 4.49
N LYS A 286 9.56 5.00 5.43
CA LYS A 286 9.68 3.55 5.60
C LYS A 286 9.25 2.79 4.34
N ARG A 287 8.08 3.11 3.78
CA ARG A 287 7.56 2.45 2.56
C ARG A 287 8.46 2.68 1.35
N LEU A 288 9.01 3.89 1.19
CA LEU A 288 9.92 4.24 0.09
C LEU A 288 11.29 3.58 0.26
N ALA A 289 11.83 3.54 1.48
CA ALA A 289 13.09 2.87 1.78
C ALA A 289 13.00 1.36 1.50
N LEU A 290 11.89 0.71 1.89
CA LEU A 290 11.65 -0.69 1.59
C LEU A 290 11.54 -0.95 0.08
N ALA A 291 10.80 -0.12 -0.65
CA ALA A 291 10.70 -0.23 -2.10
C ALA A 291 12.07 -0.05 -2.79
N ALA A 292 12.86 0.95 -2.36
CA ALA A 292 14.23 1.13 -2.85
C ALA A 292 15.15 -0.06 -2.49
N GLY A 293 14.94 -0.66 -1.31
CA GLY A 293 15.64 -1.84 -0.83
C GLY A 293 15.53 -3.04 -1.76
N GLU A 294 14.34 -3.30 -2.32
CA GLU A 294 14.09 -4.38 -3.29
C GLU A 294 14.92 -4.23 -4.60
N LEU A 295 15.43 -3.02 -4.87
CA LEU A 295 16.22 -2.73 -6.05
C LEU A 295 17.74 -2.81 -5.80
N LEU A 296 18.20 -2.83 -4.54
CA LEU A 296 19.62 -2.75 -4.18
C LEU A 296 20.55 -3.71 -4.94
N PRO A 297 20.19 -4.98 -5.21
CA PRO A 297 21.04 -5.89 -5.98
C PRO A 297 21.34 -5.41 -7.41
N ARG A 298 20.48 -4.55 -7.96
CA ARG A 298 20.53 -4.05 -9.34
C ARG A 298 21.06 -2.62 -9.44
N VAL A 299 21.25 -1.93 -8.32
CA VAL A 299 21.72 -0.53 -8.26
C VAL A 299 23.24 -0.47 -8.46
N ARG A 300 23.69 0.38 -9.38
CA ARG A 300 25.12 0.55 -9.72
C ARG A 300 25.76 1.70 -8.93
N ASP A 301 25.00 2.77 -8.68
CA ASP A 301 25.45 3.92 -7.91
C ASP A 301 25.72 3.54 -6.44
N ARG A 302 26.97 3.69 -6.00
CA ARG A 302 27.38 3.35 -4.63
C ARG A 302 26.79 4.30 -3.59
N ALA A 303 26.61 5.57 -3.92
CA ALA A 303 26.05 6.56 -3.00
C ALA A 303 24.56 6.27 -2.75
N LEU A 304 23.80 5.94 -3.80
CA LEU A 304 22.41 5.53 -3.67
C LEU A 304 22.26 4.29 -2.78
N ARG A 305 23.10 3.26 -2.99
CA ARG A 305 23.06 2.05 -2.14
C ARG A 305 23.34 2.34 -0.68
N ALA A 306 24.33 3.20 -0.40
CA ALA A 306 24.69 3.56 0.97
C ALA A 306 23.55 4.33 1.66
N GLU A 307 22.91 5.27 0.94
CA GLU A 307 21.79 6.04 1.50
C GLU A 307 20.58 5.15 1.79
N VAL A 308 20.20 4.26 0.86
CA VAL A 308 19.10 3.30 1.07
C VAL A 308 19.41 2.36 2.23
N ALA A 309 20.63 1.82 2.31
CA ALA A 309 21.04 0.94 3.42
C ALA A 309 20.87 1.66 4.77
N ALA A 310 21.27 2.92 4.86
CA ALA A 310 21.16 3.70 6.08
C ALA A 310 19.70 4.03 6.46
N TRP A 311 18.79 4.15 5.49
CA TRP A 311 17.34 4.20 5.75
C TRP A 311 16.78 2.86 6.24
N LEU A 312 17.24 1.75 5.66
CA LEU A 312 16.80 0.41 6.05
C LEU A 312 17.25 0.05 7.48
N GLU A 313 18.39 0.56 7.95
CA GLU A 313 18.82 0.44 9.36
C GLU A 313 17.81 1.06 10.34
N LEU A 314 17.06 2.09 9.92
CA LEU A 314 16.04 2.74 10.74
C LEU A 314 14.68 2.04 10.68
N ARG A 315 14.47 1.06 9.78
CA ARG A 315 13.12 0.56 9.42
C ARG A 315 12.27 0.09 10.61
N THR A 316 12.88 -0.52 11.61
CA THR A 316 12.19 -1.07 12.79
C THR A 316 11.79 0.01 13.79
N ARG A 317 12.44 1.18 13.70
CA ARG A 317 12.21 2.36 14.54
C ARG A 317 11.25 3.35 13.88
N LEU A 318 11.20 3.39 12.55
CA LEU A 318 10.22 4.17 11.79
C LEU A 318 8.79 3.70 12.08
N MET A 319 7.84 4.62 11.94
CA MET A 319 6.42 4.42 12.26
C MET A 319 5.77 3.36 11.38
#